data_AF-A0A0D0A4M6-F1
#
_entry.id   AF-A0A0D0A4M6-F1
#
_cell.length_a   1.000
_cell.length_b   1.000
_cell.length_c   1.000
_cell.angle_alpha   90.00
_cell.angle_beta   90.00
_cell.angle_gamma   90.00
#
_symmetry.space_group_name_H-M   'P 1'
#
loop_
_entity.id
_entity.type
_entity.pdbx_description
1 polymer ?
#
loop_
_entity_poly.entity_id
_entity_poly.type
_entity_poly.pdbx_seq_one_letter_code
_entity_poly.pdbx_strand_id
1 'polypeptide(L)'
;LTPVQTDWDVDRFADSAKASRNLSNATQQRQKLAKYFTAPSFGHLTEPTTLVDKHGRILTWYLPEILTADQVVRFSRIYKT
;
A
#
# COMPACT_ATOMS: atom_id res chain seq x y z
N LEU A 1 1.51 -16.15 8.25
CA LEU A 1 1.89 -15.14 7.23
C LEU A 1 3.34 -14.80 7.46
N THR A 2 4.23 -15.08 6.50
CA THR A 2 5.63 -14.66 6.61
C THR A 2 5.71 -13.17 6.31
N PRO A 3 6.27 -12.34 7.19
CA PRO A 3 6.40 -10.91 6.92
C PRO A 3 7.52 -10.66 5.89
N VAL A 4 7.23 -9.86 4.88
CA VAL A 4 8.23 -9.32 3.95
C VAL A 4 8.45 -7.86 4.29
N GLN A 5 9.69 -7.53 4.62
CA GLN A 5 10.09 -6.21 5.08
C GLN A 5 10.59 -5.33 3.92
N THR A 6 10.36 -4.03 4.05
CA THR A 6 10.87 -3.00 3.13
C THR A 6 11.66 -1.94 3.87
N ASP A 7 12.43 -1.15 3.12
CA ASP A 7 13.09 0.05 3.64
C ASP A 7 12.14 1.24 3.84
N TRP A 8 10.84 1.05 3.60
CA TRP A 8 9.85 2.09 3.84
C TRP A 8 9.79 2.44 5.33
N ASP A 9 9.53 3.72 5.60
CA ASP A 9 9.46 4.26 6.95
C ASP A 9 8.15 5.05 7.07
N VAL A 10 7.15 4.44 7.71
CA VAL A 10 5.81 5.02 7.80
C VAL A 10 5.81 6.29 8.65
N ASP A 11 6.64 6.36 9.69
CA ASP A 11 6.73 7.52 10.55
C ASP A 11 7.33 8.71 9.80
N ARG A 12 8.46 8.48 9.11
CA ARG A 12 9.10 9.51 8.31
C ARG A 12 8.15 10.02 7.22
N PHE A 13 7.38 9.13 6.58
CA PHE A 13 6.37 9.53 5.62
C PHE A 13 5.27 10.39 6.25
N ALA A 14 4.72 9.96 7.39
CA ALA A 14 3.67 10.67 8.10
C ALA A 14 4.11 12.08 8.51
N ASP A 15 5.33 12.22 9.02
CA ASP A 15 5.88 13.51 9.42
C ASP A 15 6.15 14.43 8.22
N SER A 16 6.67 13.86 7.13
CA SER A 16 6.85 14.60 5.86
C SER A 16 5.51 15.04 5.26
N ALA A 17 4.48 14.20 5.37
CA ALA A 17 3.14 14.50 4.90
C ALA A 17 2.48 15.62 5.73
N LYS A 18 2.61 15.57 7.07
CA LYS A 18 2.16 16.64 7.98
C LYS A 18 2.85 17.96 7.66
N ALA A 19 4.17 17.97 7.52
CA ALA A 19 4.94 19.16 7.17
C ALA A 19 4.55 19.75 5.81
N SER A 20 4.09 18.90 4.89
CA SER A 20 3.67 19.31 3.56
C SER A 20 2.20 19.75 3.48
N ARG A 21 1.40 19.65 4.56
CA ARG A 21 0.00 20.12 4.61
C ARG A 21 -0.16 21.62 4.36
N ASN A 22 0.91 22.39 4.57
CA ASN A 22 0.91 23.83 4.31
C ASN A 22 1.01 24.18 2.81
N LEU A 23 1.18 23.18 1.93
CA LEU A 23 1.11 23.37 0.49
C LEU A 23 -0.37 23.47 0.07
N SER A 24 -0.72 24.55 -0.63
CA SER A 24 -2.09 24.80 -1.12
C SER A 24 -2.57 23.80 -2.18
N ASN A 25 -1.66 23.00 -2.75
CA ASN A 25 -1.94 22.09 -3.85
C ASN A 25 -1.56 20.64 -3.49
N ALA A 26 -2.57 19.78 -3.36
CA ALA A 26 -2.41 18.35 -3.05
C ALA A 26 -1.55 17.61 -4.08
N THR A 27 -1.56 18.03 -5.35
CA THR A 27 -0.75 17.43 -6.42
C THR A 27 0.73 17.74 -6.21
N GLN A 28 1.08 18.96 -5.81
CA GLN A 28 2.47 19.33 -5.51
C GLN A 28 2.97 18.61 -4.25
N GLN A 29 2.12 18.47 -3.24
CA GLN A 29 2.42 17.68 -2.04
C GLN A 29 2.73 16.21 -2.40
N ARG A 30 1.89 15.58 -3.24
CA ARG A 30 2.10 14.21 -3.72
C ARG A 30 3.40 14.08 -4.51
N GLN A 31 3.68 15.01 -5.44
CA GLN A 31 4.92 15.01 -6.22
C GLN A 31 6.16 15.15 -5.34
N LYS A 32 6.11 16.00 -4.31
CA LYS A 32 7.22 16.18 -3.37
C LYS A 32 7.47 14.90 -2.57
N LEU A 33 6.42 14.26 -2.04
CA LEU A 33 6.54 13.00 -1.32
C LEU A 33 7.07 11.88 -2.23
N ALA A 34 6.59 11.79 -3.47
CA ALA A 34 7.02 10.77 -4.43
C ALA A 34 8.53 10.83 -4.75
N LYS A 35 9.19 11.99 -4.59
CA LYS A 35 10.65 12.11 -4.77
C LYS A 35 11.46 11.40 -3.68
N TYR A 36 10.91 11.26 -2.48
CA TYR A 36 11.64 10.72 -1.33
C TYR A 36 11.14 9.35 -0.89
N PHE A 37 9.93 8.97 -1.32
CA PHE A 37 9.27 7.74 -0.94
C PHE A 37 8.87 6.97 -2.20
N THR A 38 9.80 6.17 -2.72
CA THR A 38 9.58 5.29 -3.85
C THR A 38 8.73 4.09 -3.43
N ALA A 39 7.85 3.62 -4.30
CA ALA A 39 7.09 2.40 -4.03
C ALA A 39 8.05 1.19 -4.00
N PRO A 40 8.04 0.38 -2.94
CA PRO A 40 8.84 -0.84 -2.90
C PRO A 40 8.35 -1.85 -3.94
N SER A 41 9.30 -2.54 -4.58
CA SER A 41 9.00 -3.64 -5.50
C SER A 41 9.12 -4.96 -4.75
N PHE A 42 8.03 -5.72 -4.71
CA PHE A 42 7.94 -6.99 -3.98
C PHE A 42 8.07 -8.24 -4.86
N GLY A 43 8.34 -8.04 -6.16
CA GLY A 43 8.30 -9.12 -7.13
C GLY A 43 6.91 -9.76 -7.23
N HIS A 44 6.88 -11.06 -7.58
CA HIS A 44 5.64 -11.82 -7.67
C HIS A 44 5.36 -12.52 -6.33
N LEU A 45 4.33 -12.05 -5.62
CA LEU A 45 3.83 -12.70 -4.42
C LEU A 45 2.77 -13.72 -4.82
N THR A 46 2.98 -14.99 -4.47
CA THR A 46 2.01 -16.08 -4.71
C THR A 46 1.31 -16.52 -3.43
N GLU A 47 1.98 -16.37 -2.29
CA GLU A 47 1.49 -16.83 -0.99
C GLU A 47 0.95 -15.67 -0.15
N PRO A 48 0.00 -15.94 0.76
CA PRO A 48 -0.46 -14.95 1.74
C PRO A 48 0.70 -14.31 2.51
N THR A 49 0.85 -13.00 2.36
CA THR A 49 2.04 -12.25 2.81
C THR A 49 1.64 -10.99 3.58
N THR A 50 2.33 -10.72 4.68
CA THR A 50 2.23 -9.42 5.37
C THR A 50 3.39 -8.55 4.94
N LEU A 51 3.09 -7.38 4.38
CA LEU A 51 4.11 -6.40 4.02
C LEU A 51 4.30 -5.43 5.19
N VAL A 52 5.54 -5.30 5.65
CA VAL A 52 5.90 -4.46 6.79
C VAL A 52 6.94 -3.40 6.41
N ASP A 53 6.92 -2.30 7.15
CA ASP A 53 7.94 -1.25 7.09
C ASP A 53 9.23 -1.70 7.80
N LYS A 54 10.27 -0.86 7.76
CA LYS A 54 11.58 -1.21 8.35
C LYS A 54 11.56 -1.36 9.88
N HIS A 55 10.48 -0.91 10.53
CA HIS A 55 10.26 -1.02 11.97
C HIS A 55 9.29 -2.17 12.31
N GLY A 56 8.89 -2.99 11.32
CA GLY A 56 7.98 -4.12 11.49
C GLY A 56 6.50 -3.73 11.54
N ARG A 57 6.14 -2.49 11.19
CA ARG A 57 4.74 -2.05 11.18
C ARG A 57 4.06 -2.50 9.90
N ILE A 58 2.82 -2.95 10.03
CA ILE A 58 2.05 -3.45 8.89
C ILE A 58 1.73 -2.30 7.93
N LEU A 59 2.16 -2.45 6.68
CA LEU A 59 1.80 -1.56 5.58
C LEU A 59 0.59 -2.10 4.83
N THR A 60 0.57 -3.40 4.51
CA THR A 60 -0.54 -4.05 3.83
C THR A 60 -0.51 -5.57 3.99
N TRP A 61 -1.65 -6.21 3.72
CA TRP A 61 -1.76 -7.66 3.60
C TRP A 61 -2.04 -8.06 2.15
N TYR A 62 -1.25 -8.97 1.62
CA TYR A 62 -1.52 -9.66 0.37
C TYR A 62 -2.19 -11.00 0.70
N LEU A 63 -3.50 -11.10 0.44
CA LEU A 63 -4.31 -12.28 0.75
C LEU A 63 -4.98 -12.78 -0.55
N PRO A 64 -4.26 -13.59 -1.36
CA PRO A 64 -4.84 -14.17 -2.57
C PRO A 64 -5.98 -15.13 -2.20
N GLU A 65 -6.95 -15.27 -3.11
CA GLU A 65 -8.05 -16.24 -3.01
C GLU A 65 -8.92 -16.15 -1.74
N ILE A 66 -8.93 -15.00 -1.07
CA ILE A 66 -9.79 -14.78 0.10
C ILE A 66 -11.29 -14.80 -0.24
N LEU A 67 -11.63 -14.56 -1.51
CA LEU A 67 -12.99 -14.65 -2.02
C LEU A 67 -13.17 -15.94 -2.81
N THR A 68 -14.31 -16.59 -2.60
CA THR A 68 -14.69 -17.75 -3.42
C THR A 68 -15.06 -17.32 -4.83
N ALA A 69 -14.96 -18.24 -5.80
CA ALA A 69 -15.30 -17.96 -7.20
C ALA A 69 -16.73 -17.42 -7.35
N ASP A 70 -17.70 -17.97 -6.61
CA ASP A 70 -19.10 -17.49 -6.60
C ASP A 70 -19.21 -16.03 -6.14
N GLN A 71 -18.49 -15.66 -5.07
CA GLN A 71 -18.45 -14.29 -4.57
C GLN A 71 -17.86 -13.34 -5.61
N VAL A 72 -16.76 -13.72 -6.26
CA VAL A 72 -16.12 -12.91 -7.32
C VAL A 72 -17.08 -12.69 -8.49
N VAL A 73 -17.77 -13.75 -8.95
CA VAL A 73 -18.75 -13.65 -10.05
C VAL A 73 -19.89 -12.72 -9.67
N ARG A 74 -20.44 -12.85 -8.46
CA ARG A 74 -21.52 -12.00 -7.97
C ARG A 74 -21.10 -10.53 -7.91
N PHE A 75 -19.92 -10.22 -7.39
CA PHE A 75 -19.42 -8.84 -7.36
C PHE A 75 -19.17 -8.29 -8.77
N SER A 76 -18.56 -9.07 -9.68
CA SER A 76 -18.26 -8.59 -11.04
C SER A 76 -19.51 -8.26 -11.86
N ARG A 77 -20.64 -8.95 -11.61
CA ARG A 77 -21.92 -8.65 -12.26
C ARG A 77 -22.54 -7.34 -11.80
N ILE A 78 -22.38 -6.98 -10.52
CA ILE A 78 -22.93 -5.72 -9.95
C ILE A 78 -22.25 -4.49 -10.57
N TYR A 79 -20.96 -4.57 -10.92
CA TYR A 79 -20.22 -3.46 -11.53
C TYR A 79 -20.34 -3.35 -13.06
N LYS A 80 -21.15 -4.22 -13.71
CA LYS A 80 -21.41 -4.18 -15.15
C LYS A 80 -22.79 -3.60 -15.53
N THR A 81 -23.54 -3.13 -14.54
CA THR A 81 -24.83 -2.41 -14.67
C THR A 81 -24.65 -0.97 -14.26
#